data_AF-A0A1Q6U826-F1
#
_entry.id   AF-A0A1Q6U826-F1
#
_cell.length_a   1.000
_cell.length_b   1.000
_cell.length_c   1.000
_cell.angle_alpha   90.00
_cell.angle_beta   90.00
_cell.angle_gamma   90.00
#
_symmetry.space_group_name_H-M   'P 1'
#
loop_
_entity.id
_entity.type
_entity.pdbx_description
1 polymer ?
#
loop_
_entity_poly.entity_id
_entity_poly.type
_entity_poly.pdbx_seq_one_letter_code
_entity_poly.pdbx_strand_id
1 'polypeptide(L)'
;MENDEKKPVSPRKKRKITPERLKNVALYYLERFDSSADNLRRVLNRRVFDHARENPDFDRRQAEAWIEDIIAGFERVGYLDDARYAEAKISAYLAAGKPERWIRQKMKQKGVQDEVTEEILSATEIDEEKAAENFARKKKIGPFRKSGEERNACRQKDLAALVRAGFGYEIAKNVIGGEFFDESI
;
A
#
# COMPACT_ATOMS: atom_id res chain seq x y z
N MET A 1 -18.46 5.37 -52.41
CA MET A 1 -18.18 4.80 -51.07
C MET A 1 -16.76 4.29 -51.13
N GLU A 2 -15.80 5.12 -50.75
CA GLU A 2 -14.38 4.80 -50.81
C GLU A 2 -13.99 4.17 -49.47
N ASN A 3 -13.58 2.91 -49.52
CA ASN A 3 -13.21 2.12 -48.34
C ASN A 3 -11.91 2.66 -47.77
N ASP A 4 -12.02 3.35 -46.63
CA ASP A 4 -10.90 3.86 -45.86
C ASP A 4 -10.26 2.68 -45.09
N GLU A 5 -9.41 1.92 -45.78
CA GLU A 5 -8.60 0.84 -45.18
C GLU A 5 -7.65 1.45 -44.13
N LYS A 6 -8.07 1.39 -42.86
CA LYS A 6 -7.20 1.71 -41.72
C LYS A 6 -5.98 0.78 -41.73
N LYS A 7 -4.84 1.30 -42.16
CA LYS A 7 -3.54 0.63 -42.07
C LYS A 7 -3.28 0.18 -40.62
N PRO A 8 -2.83 -1.07 -40.40
CA PRO A 8 -2.57 -1.57 -39.06
C PRO A 8 -1.47 -0.73 -38.39
N VAL A 9 -1.77 -0.14 -37.23
CA VAL A 9 -0.79 0.60 -36.43
C VAL A 9 0.28 -0.38 -35.97
N SER A 10 1.47 -0.30 -36.56
CA SER A 10 2.59 -1.13 -36.16
C SER A 10 2.99 -0.81 -34.71
N PRO A 11 3.28 -1.82 -33.88
CA PRO A 11 3.65 -1.58 -32.49
C PRO A 11 4.92 -0.72 -32.46
N ARG A 12 4.88 0.41 -31.73
CA ARG A 12 6.03 1.31 -31.59
C ARG A 12 7.23 0.50 -31.07
N LYS A 13 8.33 0.48 -31.84
CA LYS A 13 9.59 -0.18 -31.43
C LYS A 13 9.96 0.32 -30.03
N LYS A 14 10.05 -0.60 -29.05
CA LYS A 14 10.37 -0.23 -27.68
C LYS A 14 11.76 0.41 -27.66
N ARG A 15 11.84 1.64 -27.15
CA ARG A 15 13.08 2.42 -27.10
C ARG A 15 14.08 1.78 -26.12
N LYS A 16 15.37 1.79 -26.49
CA LYS A 16 16.50 1.25 -25.70
C LYS A 16 16.50 1.79 -24.27
N ILE A 17 16.85 0.96 -23.29
CA ILE A 17 17.07 1.39 -21.90
C ILE A 17 18.44 2.08 -21.81
N THR A 18 18.46 3.27 -21.21
CA THR A 18 19.64 4.09 -20.93
C THR A 18 19.45 4.77 -19.56
N PRO A 19 20.51 5.25 -18.89
CA PRO A 19 20.38 5.96 -17.61
C PRO A 19 19.41 7.14 -17.71
N GLU A 20 19.60 7.99 -18.72
CA GLU A 20 18.74 9.16 -18.96
C GLU A 20 17.29 8.77 -19.19
N ARG A 21 17.03 7.65 -19.88
CA ARG A 21 15.67 7.17 -20.08
C ARG A 21 15.04 6.67 -18.78
N LEU A 22 15.78 5.94 -17.95
CA LEU A 22 15.29 5.48 -16.65
C LEU A 22 14.99 6.68 -15.75
N LYS A 23 15.84 7.70 -15.74
CA LYS A 23 15.62 8.95 -15.01
C LYS A 23 14.34 9.65 -15.47
N ASN A 24 14.12 9.79 -16.77
CA ASN A 24 12.88 10.38 -17.32
C ASN A 24 11.63 9.56 -17.00
N VAL A 25 11.73 8.23 -16.99
CA VAL A 25 10.63 7.35 -16.54
C VAL A 25 10.34 7.56 -15.05
N ALA A 26 11.38 7.71 -14.23
CA ALA A 26 11.26 7.95 -12.81
C ALA A 26 10.62 9.32 -12.52
N LEU A 27 11.07 10.39 -13.18
CA LEU A 27 10.46 11.73 -13.07
C LEU A 27 8.99 11.70 -13.43
N TYR A 28 8.65 11.13 -14.60
CA TYR A 28 7.26 11.02 -15.04
C TYR A 28 6.39 10.20 -14.07
N TYR A 29 6.97 9.21 -13.39
CA TYR A 29 6.26 8.45 -12.37
C TYR A 29 5.99 9.30 -11.13
N LEU A 30 7.00 10.00 -10.61
CA LEU A 30 6.91 10.81 -9.40
C LEU A 30 6.06 12.09 -9.58
N GLU A 31 5.95 12.61 -10.79
CA GLU A 31 4.99 13.69 -11.12
C GLU A 31 3.53 13.29 -10.87
N ARG A 32 3.22 11.99 -10.93
CA ARG A 32 1.86 11.47 -10.87
C ARG A 32 1.56 10.70 -9.59
N PHE A 33 2.59 10.10 -8.99
CA PHE A 33 2.44 9.18 -7.89
C PHE A 33 3.50 9.45 -6.83
N ASP A 34 3.03 9.58 -5.60
CA ASP A 34 3.89 9.53 -4.43
C ASP A 34 4.37 8.08 -4.17
N SER A 35 5.65 7.92 -3.81
CA SER A 35 6.33 6.62 -3.78
C SER A 35 7.46 6.57 -2.76
N SER A 36 7.67 5.39 -2.18
CA SER A 36 8.94 5.05 -1.53
C SER A 36 10.04 4.80 -2.56
N ALA A 37 11.29 4.85 -2.11
CA ALA A 37 12.47 4.49 -2.88
C ALA A 37 12.38 3.04 -3.41
N ASP A 38 11.97 2.08 -2.57
CA ASP A 38 11.87 0.69 -2.97
C ASP A 38 10.73 0.42 -3.98
N ASN A 39 9.61 1.13 -3.86
CA ASN A 39 8.57 1.03 -4.88
C ASN A 39 9.06 1.58 -6.23
N LEU A 40 9.76 2.72 -6.24
CA LEU A 40 10.32 3.27 -7.47
C LEU A 40 11.36 2.32 -8.07
N ARG A 41 12.24 1.73 -7.24
CA ARG A 41 13.18 0.68 -7.63
C ARG A 41 12.49 -0.46 -8.36
N ARG A 42 11.40 -0.99 -7.80
CA ARG A 42 10.59 -2.06 -8.40
C ARG A 42 9.96 -1.65 -9.73
N VAL A 43 9.47 -0.41 -9.84
CA VAL A 43 8.92 0.14 -11.09
C VAL A 43 9.97 0.17 -12.20
N LEU A 44 11.17 0.66 -11.90
CA LEU A 44 12.27 0.73 -12.86
C LEU A 44 12.79 -0.67 -13.22
N ASN A 45 12.99 -1.54 -12.23
CA ASN A 45 13.45 -2.92 -12.42
C ASN A 45 12.49 -3.73 -13.29
N ARG A 46 11.17 -3.59 -13.11
CA ARG A 46 10.19 -4.26 -13.97
C ARG A 46 10.39 -3.89 -15.44
N ARG A 47 10.70 -2.61 -15.70
CA ARG A 47 10.92 -2.11 -17.06
C ARG A 47 12.25 -2.57 -17.65
N VAL A 48 13.29 -2.67 -16.84
CA VAL A 48 14.57 -3.29 -17.21
C VAL A 48 14.37 -4.77 -17.56
N PHE A 49 13.64 -5.51 -16.71
CA PHE A 49 13.34 -6.92 -16.92
C PHE A 49 12.57 -7.15 -18.23
N ASP A 50 11.51 -6.37 -18.47
CA ASP A 50 10.72 -6.45 -19.70
C ASP A 50 11.57 -6.17 -20.95
N HIS A 51 12.52 -5.24 -20.85
CA HIS A 51 13.44 -4.93 -21.94
C HIS A 51 14.45 -6.05 -22.19
N ALA A 52 15.08 -6.58 -21.13
CA ALA A 52 16.09 -7.61 -21.22
C ALA A 52 15.52 -8.95 -21.68
N ARG A 53 14.22 -9.21 -21.46
CA ARG A 53 13.52 -10.38 -22.03
C ARG A 53 13.49 -10.35 -23.56
N GLU A 54 13.47 -9.16 -24.14
CA GLU A 54 13.43 -8.94 -25.60
C GLU A 54 14.82 -8.67 -26.20
N ASN A 55 15.84 -8.48 -25.34
CA ASN A 55 17.21 -8.13 -25.74
C ASN A 55 18.19 -8.95 -24.88
N PRO A 56 18.48 -10.21 -25.23
CA PRO A 56 19.29 -11.12 -24.41
C PRO A 56 20.70 -10.61 -24.10
N ASP A 57 21.30 -9.83 -25.00
CA ASP A 57 22.64 -9.25 -24.84
C ASP A 57 22.67 -8.01 -23.93
N PHE A 58 21.53 -7.57 -23.40
CA PHE A 58 21.45 -6.41 -22.53
C PHE A 58 21.99 -6.72 -21.13
N ASP A 59 23.02 -5.98 -20.71
CA ASP A 59 23.58 -6.09 -19.37
C ASP A 59 22.64 -5.50 -18.30
N ARG A 60 21.98 -6.38 -17.55
CA ARG A 60 21.08 -5.98 -16.47
C ARG A 60 21.80 -5.40 -15.26
N ARG A 61 23.03 -5.84 -14.98
CA ARG A 61 23.80 -5.36 -13.82
C ARG A 61 24.15 -3.89 -14.00
N GLN A 62 24.49 -3.51 -15.23
CA GLN A 62 24.71 -2.10 -15.57
C GLN A 62 23.44 -1.25 -15.32
N ALA A 63 22.27 -1.77 -15.67
CA ALA A 63 21.00 -1.07 -15.45
C ALA A 63 20.61 -0.98 -13.98
N GLU A 64 20.92 -1.99 -13.17
CA GLU A 64 20.74 -1.96 -11.70
C GLU A 64 21.56 -0.83 -11.08
N ALA A 65 22.84 -0.67 -11.47
CA ALA A 65 23.67 0.44 -11.01
C ALA A 65 23.07 1.81 -11.36
N TRP A 66 22.56 1.98 -12.59
CA TRP A 66 21.87 3.22 -12.98
C TRP A 66 20.63 3.50 -12.13
N ILE A 67 19.89 2.46 -11.72
CA ILE A 67 18.71 2.62 -10.87
C ILE A 67 19.10 3.12 -9.48
N GLU A 68 20.13 2.53 -8.86
CA GLU A 68 20.61 3.00 -7.56
C GLU A 68 21.13 4.43 -7.61
N ASP A 69 21.87 4.80 -8.66
CA ASP A 69 22.35 6.18 -8.86
C ASP A 69 21.18 7.17 -8.99
N ILE A 70 20.11 6.79 -9.69
CA ILE A 70 18.90 7.61 -9.85
C ILE A 70 18.19 7.76 -8.50
N ILE A 71 18.01 6.67 -7.75
CA ILE A 71 17.34 6.69 -6.44
C ILE A 71 18.11 7.58 -5.47
N ALA A 72 19.42 7.36 -5.32
CA ALA A 72 20.27 8.17 -4.45
C ALA A 72 20.29 9.64 -4.87
N GLY A 73 20.27 9.91 -6.18
CA GLY A 73 20.14 11.26 -6.72
C GLY A 73 18.81 11.92 -6.34
N PHE A 74 17.71 11.16 -6.39
CA PHE A 74 16.36 11.64 -6.08
C PHE A 74 16.12 11.85 -4.58
N GLU A 75 16.68 10.98 -3.74
CA GLU A 75 16.70 11.17 -2.29
C GLU A 75 17.47 12.45 -1.93
N ARG A 76 18.66 12.66 -2.52
CA ARG A 76 19.49 13.85 -2.24
C ARG A 76 18.80 15.17 -2.56
N VAL A 77 17.96 15.20 -3.61
CA VAL A 77 17.24 16.42 -4.01
C VAL A 77 15.79 16.48 -3.49
N GLY A 78 15.38 15.51 -2.66
CA GLY A 78 14.06 15.50 -2.00
C GLY A 78 12.88 15.06 -2.88
N TYR A 79 13.14 14.45 -4.05
CA TYR A 79 12.09 13.80 -4.84
C TYR A 79 11.58 12.51 -4.18
N LEU A 80 12.45 11.83 -3.43
CA LEU A 80 12.11 10.67 -2.61
C LEU A 80 12.40 10.98 -1.15
N ASP A 81 11.47 10.60 -0.29
CA ASP A 81 11.57 10.71 1.16
C ASP A 81 10.64 9.66 1.77
N ASP A 82 11.22 8.54 2.21
CA ASP A 82 10.44 7.41 2.74
C ASP A 82 9.74 7.76 4.07
N ALA A 83 10.31 8.66 4.89
CA ALA A 83 9.70 9.10 6.14
C ALA A 83 8.45 9.94 5.85
N ARG A 84 8.58 10.98 5.02
CA ARG A 84 7.43 11.80 4.59
C ARG A 84 6.37 10.98 3.88
N TYR A 85 6.78 10.03 3.03
CA TYR A 85 5.86 9.10 2.38
C TYR A 85 5.10 8.25 3.41
N ALA A 86 5.82 7.70 4.39
CA ALA A 86 5.25 6.84 5.41
C ALA A 86 4.27 7.59 6.31
N GLU A 87 4.63 8.80 6.79
CA GLU A 87 3.77 9.65 7.61
C GLU A 87 2.41 9.89 6.95
N ALA A 88 2.43 10.33 5.68
CA ALA A 88 1.22 10.61 4.93
C ALA A 88 0.33 9.37 4.75
N LYS A 89 0.93 8.19 4.50
CA LYS A 89 0.16 6.94 4.34
C LYS A 89 -0.38 6.41 5.67
N ILE A 90 0.44 6.41 6.71
CA ILE A 90 0.07 5.92 8.05
C ILE A 90 -1.07 6.78 8.60
N SER A 91 -0.95 8.10 8.55
CA SER A 91 -2.00 9.04 8.96
C SER A 91 -3.32 8.77 8.22
N ALA A 92 -3.28 8.62 6.90
CA ALA A 92 -4.46 8.29 6.11
C ALA A 92 -5.08 6.93 6.47
N TYR A 93 -4.27 5.93 6.83
CA TYR A 93 -4.76 4.62 7.24
C TYR A 93 -5.35 4.62 8.64
N LEU A 94 -4.76 5.35 9.58
CA LEU A 94 -5.31 5.54 10.92
C LEU A 94 -6.66 6.27 10.85
N ALA A 95 -6.74 7.36 10.08
CA ALA A 95 -8.01 8.07 9.83
C ALA A 95 -9.08 7.17 9.19
N ALA A 96 -8.66 6.17 8.40
CA ALA A 96 -9.56 5.17 7.82
C ALA A 96 -9.90 3.99 8.77
N GLY A 97 -9.43 4.02 10.03
CA GLY A 97 -9.67 3.00 11.04
C GLY A 97 -8.96 1.68 10.73
N LYS A 98 -7.77 1.72 10.14
CA LYS A 98 -6.96 0.52 9.91
C LYS A 98 -6.17 0.14 11.16
N PRO A 99 -6.16 -1.14 11.56
CA PRO A 99 -5.39 -1.58 12.72
C PRO A 99 -3.89 -1.47 12.44
N GLU A 100 -3.11 -1.27 13.50
CA GLU A 100 -1.67 -1.05 13.44
C GLU A 100 -0.95 -2.18 12.69
N ARG A 101 -1.29 -3.43 13.02
CA ARG A 101 -0.72 -4.61 12.36
C ARG A 101 -0.94 -4.61 10.85
N TRP A 102 -2.12 -4.17 10.42
CA TRP A 102 -2.43 -4.03 8.99
C TRP A 102 -1.59 -2.93 8.35
N ILE A 103 -1.42 -1.80 9.05
CA ILE A 103 -0.61 -0.67 8.58
C ILE A 103 0.84 -1.11 8.40
N ARG A 104 1.45 -1.75 9.39
CA ARG A 104 2.83 -2.30 9.31
C ARG A 104 3.02 -3.20 8.10
N GLN A 105 2.11 -4.17 7.92
CA GLN A 105 2.15 -5.06 6.76
C GLN A 105 2.02 -4.28 5.44
N LYS A 106 1.17 -3.24 5.43
CA LYS A 106 0.95 -2.43 4.22
C LYS A 106 2.16 -1.55 3.88
N MET A 107 2.83 -0.98 4.88
CA MET A 107 4.05 -0.20 4.71
C MET A 107 5.21 -1.07 4.21
N LYS A 108 5.35 -2.28 4.75
CA LYS A 108 6.30 -3.28 4.25
C LYS A 108 6.04 -3.67 2.79
N GLN A 109 4.77 -3.88 2.40
CA GLN A 109 4.42 -4.12 0.99
C GLN A 109 4.80 -2.94 0.10
N LYS A 110 4.66 -1.71 0.61
CA LYS A 110 5.11 -0.48 -0.07
C LYS A 110 6.62 -0.33 -0.08
N GLY A 111 7.37 -1.18 0.61
CA GLY A 111 8.83 -1.16 0.63
C GLY A 111 9.40 -0.07 1.52
N VAL A 112 8.62 0.41 2.49
CA VAL A 112 9.13 1.27 3.56
C VAL A 112 9.79 0.39 4.61
N GLN A 113 10.91 0.85 5.16
CA GLN A 113 11.65 0.16 6.22
C GLN A 113 10.80 0.01 7.50
N ASP A 114 11.03 -1.10 8.20
CA ASP A 114 10.25 -1.43 9.40
C ASP A 114 10.54 -0.38 10.51
N GLU A 115 11.77 0.16 10.57
CA GLU A 115 12.23 1.20 11.49
C GLU A 115 11.46 2.52 11.32
N VAL A 116 11.31 3.01 10.08
CA VAL A 116 10.56 4.24 9.77
C VAL A 116 9.10 4.09 10.17
N THR A 117 8.53 2.90 9.94
CA THR A 117 7.14 2.63 10.30
C THR A 117 6.97 2.56 11.82
N GLU A 118 7.92 1.95 12.54
CA GLU A 118 7.93 1.89 14.00
C GLU A 118 8.03 3.28 14.63
N GLU A 119 8.95 4.11 14.15
CA GLU A 119 9.14 5.48 14.64
C GLU A 119 7.84 6.29 14.58
N ILE A 120 7.14 6.23 13.45
CA ILE A 120 5.89 6.98 13.26
C ILE A 120 4.76 6.42 14.13
N LEU A 121 4.61 5.09 14.19
CA LEU A 121 3.52 4.45 14.96
C LEU A 121 3.72 4.60 16.46
N SER A 122 4.94 4.47 16.97
CA SER A 122 5.25 4.65 18.40
C SER A 122 5.06 6.09 18.88
N ALA A 123 5.20 7.07 17.99
CA ALA A 123 4.93 8.48 18.27
C ALA A 123 3.44 8.85 18.16
N THR A 124 2.57 7.93 17.70
CA THR A 124 1.16 8.20 17.47
C THR A 124 0.28 7.53 18.53
N GLU A 125 -0.61 8.28 19.17
CA GLU A 125 -1.64 7.70 20.03
C GLU A 125 -2.72 7.01 19.18
N ILE A 126 -2.87 5.69 19.33
CA ILE A 126 -3.78 4.87 18.55
C ILE A 126 -4.81 4.23 19.47
N ASP A 127 -6.08 4.63 19.33
CA ASP A 127 -7.21 3.97 19.96
C ASP A 127 -7.67 2.78 19.10
N GLU A 128 -6.99 1.65 19.26
CA GLU A 128 -7.24 0.45 18.47
C GLU A 128 -8.60 -0.20 18.81
N GLU A 129 -9.10 -0.03 20.03
CA GLU A 129 -10.42 -0.52 20.46
C GLU A 129 -11.54 0.23 19.73
N LYS A 130 -11.49 1.57 19.68
CA LYS A 130 -12.42 2.38 18.89
C LYS A 130 -12.35 2.08 17.40
N ALA A 131 -11.15 1.81 16.86
CA ALA A 131 -11.02 1.38 15.46
C ALA A 131 -11.72 0.03 15.22
N ALA A 132 -11.59 -0.92 16.14
CA ALA A 132 -12.25 -2.22 16.08
C ALA A 132 -13.78 -2.10 16.21
N GLU A 133 -14.28 -1.25 17.10
CA GLU A 133 -15.70 -0.93 17.23
C GLU A 133 -16.27 -0.33 15.94
N ASN A 134 -15.59 0.66 15.36
CA ASN A 134 -16.01 1.26 14.09
C ASN A 134 -16.05 0.25 12.96
N PHE A 135 -15.06 -0.67 12.92
CA PHE A 135 -15.07 -1.77 11.97
C PHE A 135 -16.27 -2.70 12.19
N ALA A 136 -16.54 -3.08 13.44
CA ALA A 136 -17.64 -3.95 13.80
C ALA A 136 -19.00 -3.32 13.44
N ARG A 137 -19.18 -2.02 13.73
CA ARG A 137 -20.36 -1.22 13.39
C ARG A 137 -20.58 -1.18 11.88
N LYS A 138 -19.54 -0.83 11.11
CA LYS A 138 -19.59 -0.79 9.64
C LYS A 138 -19.92 -2.14 9.02
N LYS A 139 -19.46 -3.24 9.63
CA LYS A 139 -19.70 -4.61 9.17
C LYS A 139 -20.97 -5.24 9.74
N LYS A 140 -21.65 -4.58 10.68
CA LYS A 140 -22.83 -5.10 11.41
C LYS A 140 -22.57 -6.48 12.02
N ILE A 141 -21.44 -6.59 12.72
CA ILE A 141 -21.01 -7.81 13.41
C ILE A 141 -20.94 -7.58 14.92
N GLY A 142 -20.91 -8.66 15.70
CA GLY A 142 -20.86 -8.59 17.15
C GLY A 142 -22.08 -7.84 17.69
N PRO A 143 -21.91 -6.86 18.59
CA PRO A 143 -23.03 -6.16 19.23
C PRO A 143 -23.95 -5.42 18.26
N PHE A 144 -23.47 -5.11 17.05
CA PHE A 144 -24.23 -4.42 16.00
C PHE A 144 -25.09 -5.34 15.13
N ARG A 145 -25.21 -6.63 15.49
CA ARG A 145 -26.19 -7.55 14.89
C ARG A 145 -27.59 -7.31 15.44
N LYS A 146 -28.61 -7.71 14.68
CA LYS A 146 -30.01 -7.35 14.98
C LYS A 146 -30.59 -8.09 16.19
N SER A 147 -30.14 -9.30 16.49
CA SER A 147 -30.71 -10.13 17.56
C SER A 147 -29.62 -10.79 18.42
N GLY A 148 -29.97 -11.11 19.67
CA GLY A 148 -29.09 -11.89 20.58
C GLY A 148 -28.76 -13.28 20.04
N GLU A 149 -29.69 -13.92 19.34
CA GLU A 149 -29.48 -15.24 18.72
C GLU A 149 -28.44 -15.17 17.60
N GLU A 150 -28.54 -14.16 16.71
CA GLU A 150 -27.53 -13.95 15.67
C GLU A 150 -26.15 -13.63 16.26
N ARG A 151 -26.09 -12.84 17.34
CA ARG A 151 -24.85 -12.52 18.06
C ARG A 151 -24.17 -13.80 18.54
N ASN A 152 -24.91 -14.69 19.20
CA ASN A 152 -24.37 -15.96 19.69
C ASN A 152 -23.96 -16.90 18.57
N ALA A 153 -24.81 -17.08 17.55
CA ALA A 153 -24.55 -17.98 16.43
C ALA A 153 -23.34 -17.52 15.57
N CYS A 154 -23.11 -16.21 15.46
CA CYS A 154 -22.04 -15.66 14.63
C CYS A 154 -20.79 -15.27 15.43
N ARG A 155 -20.77 -15.42 16.76
CA ARG A 155 -19.69 -14.92 17.63
C ARG A 155 -18.28 -15.28 17.15
N GLN A 156 -18.05 -16.56 16.84
CA GLN A 156 -16.74 -17.01 16.33
C GLN A 156 -16.41 -16.45 14.95
N LYS A 157 -17.41 -16.32 14.06
CA LYS A 157 -17.22 -15.75 12.72
C LYS A 157 -16.86 -14.26 12.79
N ASP A 158 -17.49 -13.54 13.71
CA ASP A 158 -17.27 -12.11 13.93
C ASP A 158 -15.91 -11.84 14.55
N LEU A 159 -15.52 -12.62 15.56
CA LEU A 159 -14.17 -12.60 16.12
C LEU A 159 -13.12 -12.85 15.04
N ALA A 160 -13.32 -13.88 14.22
CA ALA A 160 -12.41 -14.18 13.11
C ALA A 160 -12.38 -13.07 12.06
N ALA A 161 -13.45 -12.29 11.88
CA ALA A 161 -13.48 -11.18 10.95
C ALA A 161 -12.60 -10.02 11.42
N LEU A 162 -12.63 -9.68 12.71
CA LEU A 162 -11.75 -8.66 13.31
C LEU A 162 -10.28 -9.09 13.28
N VAL A 163 -9.98 -10.33 13.67
CA VAL A 163 -8.59 -10.84 13.65
C VAL A 163 -8.03 -10.85 12.22
N ARG A 164 -8.83 -11.27 11.23
CA ARG A 164 -8.41 -11.23 9.81
C ARG A 164 -8.28 -9.80 9.27
N ALA A 165 -8.99 -8.83 9.85
CA ALA A 165 -8.82 -7.43 9.52
C ALA A 165 -7.51 -6.85 10.08
N GLY A 166 -6.92 -7.50 11.09
CA GLY A 166 -5.63 -7.16 11.66
C GLY A 166 -5.68 -6.77 13.14
N PHE A 167 -6.86 -6.74 13.77
CA PHE A 167 -7.00 -6.41 15.19
C PHE A 167 -6.44 -7.52 16.09
N GLY A 168 -5.90 -7.12 17.25
CA GLY A 168 -5.48 -8.06 18.30
C GLY A 168 -6.62 -8.93 18.79
N TYR A 169 -6.31 -10.15 19.25
CA TYR A 169 -7.32 -11.11 19.71
C TYR A 169 -8.12 -10.57 20.91
N GLU A 170 -7.45 -9.98 21.91
CA GLU A 170 -8.11 -9.44 23.10
C GLU A 170 -9.04 -8.27 22.74
N ILE A 171 -8.59 -7.33 21.90
CA ILE A 171 -9.44 -6.24 21.38
C ILE A 171 -10.66 -6.81 20.65
N ALA A 172 -10.44 -7.78 19.76
CA ALA A 172 -11.53 -8.41 19.03
C ALA A 172 -12.52 -9.12 19.97
N LYS A 173 -12.04 -9.78 21.01
CA LYS A 173 -12.85 -10.46 22.02
C LYS A 173 -13.66 -9.46 22.85
N ASN A 174 -13.06 -8.34 23.25
CA ASN A 174 -13.71 -7.27 24.00
C ASN A 174 -14.83 -6.65 23.17
N VAL A 175 -14.55 -6.24 21.93
CA VAL A 175 -15.55 -5.64 21.03
C VAL A 175 -16.69 -6.62 20.71
N ILE A 176 -16.42 -7.91 20.52
CA ILE A 176 -17.49 -8.89 20.27
C ILE A 176 -18.27 -9.25 21.54
N GLY A 177 -17.62 -9.19 22.70
CA GLY A 177 -18.21 -9.51 24.00
C GLY A 177 -18.93 -8.34 24.67
N GLY A 178 -18.69 -7.11 24.25
CA GLY A 178 -19.25 -5.90 24.85
C GLY A 178 -20.74 -5.72 24.59
N GLU A 179 -21.42 -5.04 25.51
CA GLU A 179 -22.73 -4.45 25.26
C GLU A 179 -22.54 -2.98 24.90
N PHE A 180 -22.68 -2.64 23.60
CA PHE A 180 -22.63 -1.25 23.17
C PHE A 180 -24.05 -0.69 23.11
N PHE A 181 -24.34 0.28 23.98
CA PHE A 181 -25.53 1.09 23.87
C PHE A 181 -25.29 2.13 22.78
N ASP A 182 -26.20 2.22 21.81
CA ASP A 182 -26.10 3.22 20.76
C ASP A 182 -26.43 4.60 21.38
N GLU A 183 -25.41 5.39 21.68
CA GLU A 183 -25.58 6.82 22.00
C GLU A 183 -25.87 7.59 20.70
N SER A 184 -27.04 7.34 20.13
CA SER A 184 -27.61 8.14 19.06
C SER A 184 -29.05 8.49 19.41
N ILE A 185 -29.21 9.68 20.00
CA ILE A 185 -30.40 10.53 19.85
C ILE A 185 -30.03 11.61 18.84
#